data_AF-A0A2V7XLV4-F1
#
_entry.id   AF-A0A2V7XLV4-F1
#
_cell.length_a   1.000
_cell.length_b   1.000
_cell.length_c   1.000
_cell.angle_alpha   90.00
_cell.angle_beta   90.00
_cell.angle_gamma   90.00
#
_symmetry.space_group_name_H-M   'P 1'
#
loop_
_entity.id
_entity.type
_entity.pdbx_description
1 polymer ?
#
loop_
_entity_poly.entity_id
_entity_poly.type
_entity_poly.pdbx_seq_one_letter_code
_entity_poly.pdbx_strand_id
1 'polypeptide(L)'
;MRHISGWTKPFIVYGVNPLIAFVGSGIMARLIDSLLKVNVGGKAVSLHQASYQLFFEPFFPAKFASLLWALCFVALWLGILTVLHRRNVIVKL
;
A
#
# COMPACT_ATOMS: atom_id res chain seq x y z
N MET A 1 4.99 27.62 20.32
CA MET A 1 5.45 26.75 19.21
C MET A 1 4.41 25.65 19.01
N ARG A 2 3.67 25.68 17.88
CA ARG A 2 2.70 24.62 17.55
C ARG A 2 3.52 23.36 17.23
N HIS A 3 3.54 22.40 18.14
CA HIS A 3 4.16 21.10 17.91
C HIS A 3 3.26 20.36 16.89
N ILE A 4 3.58 20.46 15.60
CA ILE A 4 2.85 19.79 14.52
C ILE A 4 3.23 18.30 14.56
N SER A 5 2.92 17.59 15.66
CA SER A 5 3.35 16.20 15.85
C SER A 5 2.54 15.20 15.02
N GLY A 6 1.45 15.66 14.38
CA GLY A 6 0.57 14.82 13.57
C GLY A 6 1.23 14.29 12.29
N TRP A 7 2.06 15.09 11.62
CA TRP A 7 2.67 14.73 10.33
C TRP A 7 3.87 13.80 10.45
N THR A 8 4.52 13.77 11.61
CA THR A 8 5.67 12.88 11.86
C THR A 8 5.23 11.46 12.22
N LYS A 9 3.98 11.28 12.69
CA LYS A 9 3.42 9.96 13.05
C LYS A 9 3.63 8.88 11.99
N PRO A 10 3.32 9.09 10.69
CA PRO A 10 3.55 8.06 9.68
C PRO A 10 5.02 7.65 9.57
N PHE A 11 5.94 8.60 9.61
CA PHE A 11 7.38 8.31 9.55
C PHE A 11 7.85 7.54 10.79
N ILE A 12 7.33 7.86 11.97
CA ILE A 12 7.62 7.13 13.21
C ILE A 12 7.09 5.69 13.10
N VAL A 13 5.86 5.51 12.63
CA VAL A 13 5.25 4.18 12.47
C VAL A 13 6.05 3.29 11.51
N TYR A 14 6.51 3.85 10.38
CA TYR A 14 7.41 3.15 9.47
C TYR A 14 8.79 2.89 10.09
N GLY A 15 9.33 3.83 10.85
CA GLY A 15 10.65 3.72 11.49
C GLY A 15 10.72 2.76 12.68
N VAL A 16 9.61 2.51 13.36
CA VAL A 16 9.55 1.54 14.48
C VAL A 16 9.58 0.09 13.98
N ASN A 17 9.05 -0.17 12.78
CA ASN A 17 8.96 -1.51 12.19
C ASN A 17 9.48 -1.53 10.72
N PRO A 18 10.73 -1.14 10.46
CA PRO A 18 11.25 -1.01 9.10
C PRO A 18 11.35 -2.37 8.39
N LEU A 19 11.63 -3.44 9.12
CA LEU A 19 11.71 -4.80 8.57
C LEU A 19 10.35 -5.28 8.06
N ILE A 20 9.28 -5.09 8.83
CA ILE A 20 7.92 -5.47 8.42
C ILE A 20 7.47 -4.62 7.24
N ALA A 21 7.75 -3.32 7.28
CA ALA A 21 7.46 -2.44 6.15
C ALA A 21 8.14 -2.92 4.88
N PHE A 22 9.42 -3.30 4.94
CA PHE A 22 10.19 -3.75 3.78
C PHE A 22 9.78 -5.15 3.31
N VAL A 23 9.88 -6.16 4.18
CA VAL A 23 9.61 -7.57 3.84
C VAL A 23 8.14 -7.77 3.53
N GLY A 24 7.25 -7.20 4.35
CA GLY A 24 5.82 -7.31 4.17
C GLY A 24 5.36 -6.66 2.87
N SER A 25 5.85 -5.44 2.56
CA SER A 25 5.45 -4.77 1.31
C SER A 25 5.98 -5.48 0.08
N GLY A 26 7.19 -6.05 0.13
CA GLY A 26 7.74 -6.87 -0.95
C GLY A 26 6.92 -8.14 -1.20
N ILE A 27 6.56 -8.87 -0.13
CA ILE A 27 5.70 -10.05 -0.23
C ILE A 27 4.32 -9.67 -0.80
N MET A 28 3.72 -8.59 -0.30
CA MET A 28 2.41 -8.14 -0.72
C MET A 28 2.39 -7.64 -2.16
N ALA A 29 3.43 -6.91 -2.60
CA ALA A 29 3.59 -6.51 -4.00
C ALA A 29 3.66 -7.73 -4.92
N ARG A 30 4.44 -8.75 -4.53
CA ARG A 30 4.57 -10.00 -5.30
C ARG A 30 3.27 -10.79 -5.33
N LEU A 31 2.51 -10.80 -4.23
CA LEU A 31 1.18 -11.41 -4.17
C LEU A 31 0.20 -10.71 -5.10
N ILE A 32 0.12 -9.38 -5.04
CA ILE A 32 -0.83 -8.57 -5.83
C ILE A 32 -0.52 -8.64 -7.33
N ASP A 33 0.76 -8.63 -7.69
CA ASP A 33 1.16 -8.53 -9.09
C ASP A 33 1.28 -9.91 -9.77
N SER A 34 1.81 -10.92 -9.07
CA SER A 34 2.08 -12.24 -9.67
C SER A 34 1.03 -13.30 -9.35
N LEU A 35 0.45 -13.30 -8.14
CA LEU A 35 -0.38 -14.41 -7.66
C LEU A 35 -1.88 -14.11 -7.73
N LEU A 36 -2.31 -12.88 -7.45
CA LEU A 36 -3.70 -12.48 -7.51
C LEU A 36 -4.05 -12.07 -8.95
N LYS A 37 -4.36 -13.07 -9.77
CA LYS A 37 -4.90 -12.89 -11.11
C LYS A 37 -6.43 -12.90 -11.04
N VAL A 38 -7.04 -11.79 -11.44
CA VAL A 38 -8.49 -11.64 -11.54
C VAL A 38 -8.88 -11.79 -13.00
N ASN A 39 -9.93 -12.55 -13.28
CA ASN A 39 -10.43 -12.69 -14.63
C ASN A 39 -11.35 -11.50 -14.95
N VAL A 40 -10.90 -10.61 -15.83
CA VAL A 40 -11.69 -9.48 -16.32
C VAL A 40 -11.92 -9.70 -17.82
N GLY A 41 -13.16 -9.91 -18.23
CA GLY A 41 -13.52 -10.07 -19.64
C GLY A 41 -12.86 -11.27 -20.35
N GLY A 42 -12.57 -12.35 -19.63
CA GLY A 42 -11.98 -13.58 -20.19
C GLY A 42 -10.45 -13.59 -20.24
N LYS A 43 -9.76 -12.54 -19.76
CA LYS A 43 -8.30 -12.52 -19.59
C LYS A 43 -7.95 -12.46 -18.11
N ALA A 44 -6.99 -13.30 -17.72
CA ALA A 44 -6.39 -13.27 -16.40
C ALA A 44 -5.46 -12.05 -16.29
N VAL A 45 -5.92 -10.99 -15.65
CA VAL A 45 -5.17 -9.75 -15.41
C VAL A 45 -4.76 -9.68 -13.94
N SER A 46 -3.62 -9.06 -13.62
CA SER A 46 -3.22 -8.89 -12.21
C SER A 46 -4.22 -8.00 -11.47
N LEU A 47 -4.34 -8.16 -10.15
CA LEU A 47 -5.24 -7.34 -9.33
C LEU A 47 -4.93 -5.83 -9.48
N HIS A 48 -3.65 -5.49 -9.66
CA HIS A 48 -3.22 -4.13 -10.02
C HIS A 48 -3.88 -3.68 -11.33
N GLN A 49 -3.75 -4.48 -12.40
CA GLN A 49 -4.28 -4.14 -13.71
C GLN A 49 -5.82 -4.14 -13.75
N ALA A 50 -6.47 -5.04 -13.00
CA ALA A 50 -7.92 -5.02 -12.80
C ALA A 50 -8.36 -3.73 -12.09
N SER A 51 -7.68 -3.34 -11.01
CA SER A 51 -8.00 -2.09 -10.30
C SER A 51 -7.76 -0.85 -11.17
N TYR A 52 -6.72 -0.88 -12.00
CA TYR A 52 -6.41 0.16 -12.98
C TYR A 52 -7.53 0.31 -14.03
N GLN A 53 -7.96 -0.80 -14.64
CA GLN A 53 -9.01 -0.81 -15.66
C GLN A 53 -10.41 -0.46 -15.12
N LEU A 54 -10.77 -0.97 -13.93
CA LEU A 54 -12.14 -0.81 -13.41
C LEU A 54 -12.36 0.53 -12.70
N PHE A 55 -11.38 1.02 -11.94
CA PHE A 55 -11.57 2.19 -11.07
C PHE A 55 -10.89 3.45 -11.61
N PHE A 56 -9.80 3.32 -12.36
CA PHE A 56 -8.97 4.48 -12.69
C PHE A 56 -9.05 4.90 -14.15
N GLU A 57 -8.98 3.96 -15.10
CA GLU A 57 -9.07 4.25 -16.53
C GLU A 57 -10.36 5.00 -16.95
N PRO A 58 -11.55 4.75 -16.35
CA PRO A 58 -12.77 5.47 -16.73
C PRO A 58 -12.84 6.90 -16.16
N PHE A 59 -12.15 7.17 -15.04
CA PHE A 59 -12.32 8.40 -14.27
C PHE A 59 -11.10 9.33 -14.31
N PHE A 60 -9.91 8.82 -14.63
CA PHE A 60 -8.65 9.57 -14.53
C PHE A 60 -7.69 9.28 -15.69
N PRO A 61 -6.88 10.28 -16.10
CA PRO A 61 -5.77 10.06 -17.03
C PRO A 61 -4.79 9.02 -16.47
N ALA A 62 -4.19 8.20 -17.35
CA ALA A 62 -3.28 7.10 -17.01
C ALA A 62 -2.20 7.45 -15.96
N LYS A 63 -1.68 8.68 -16.00
CA LYS A 63 -0.68 9.17 -15.06
C LYS A 63 -1.23 9.43 -13.65
N PHE A 64 -2.47 9.88 -13.54
CA PHE A 64 -3.14 10.08 -12.24
C PHE A 64 -3.61 8.75 -11.64
N ALA A 65 -4.04 7.83 -12.49
CA ALA A 65 -4.41 6.47 -12.12
C ALA A 65 -3.29 5.74 -11.36
N SER A 66 -2.08 5.71 -11.92
CA SER A 66 -0.93 5.07 -11.29
C SER A 66 -0.49 5.79 -10.01
N LEU A 67 -0.59 7.12 -9.96
CA LEU A 67 -0.29 7.92 -8.77
C LEU A 67 -1.24 7.58 -7.61
N LEU A 68 -2.55 7.54 -7.86
CA LEU A 68 -3.52 7.20 -6.82
C LEU A 68 -3.32 5.78 -6.31
N TRP A 69 -3.03 4.83 -7.21
CA TRP A 69 -2.77 3.45 -6.80
C TRP A 69 -1.56 3.35 -5.88
N ALA A 70 -0.45 4.02 -6.24
CA ALA A 70 0.74 4.09 -5.40
C ALA A 70 0.45 4.73 -4.03
N LEU A 71 -0.34 5.82 -4.00
CA LEU A 71 -0.75 6.47 -2.75
C LEU A 71 -1.63 5.55 -1.89
N CYS A 72 -2.58 4.83 -2.50
CA CYS A 72 -3.41 3.84 -1.79
C CYS A 72 -2.56 2.71 -1.21
N PHE A 73 -1.56 2.22 -1.95
CA PHE A 73 -0.67 1.18 -1.46
C PHE A 73 0.14 1.65 -0.24
N VAL A 74 0.70 2.85 -0.30
CA VAL A 74 1.41 3.46 0.84
C VAL A 74 0.46 3.69 2.01
N ALA A 75 -0.74 4.23 1.78
CA ALA A 75 -1.75 4.46 2.81
C ALA A 75 -2.22 3.15 3.48
N LEU A 76 -2.38 2.08 2.71
CA LEU A 76 -2.72 0.75 3.20
C LEU A 76 -1.62 0.21 4.11
N TRP A 77 -0.36 0.30 3.69
CA TRP A 77 0.78 -0.08 4.54
C TRP A 77 0.88 0.77 5.81
N LEU A 78 0.62 2.06 5.69
CA LEU A 78 0.51 2.96 6.83
C LEU A 78 -0.56 2.49 7.82
N GLY A 79 -1.73 2.10 7.32
CA GLY A 79 -2.80 1.52 8.14
C GLY A 79 -2.37 0.23 8.84
N ILE A 80 -1.78 -0.71 8.12
CA ILE A 80 -1.28 -1.98 8.67
C ILE A 80 -0.24 -1.73 9.77
N LEU A 81 0.78 -0.94 9.48
CA LEU A 81 1.85 -0.63 10.43
C LEU A 81 1.33 0.17 11.61
N THR A 82 0.34 1.05 11.42
CA THR A 82 -0.30 1.79 12.50
C THR A 82 -1.06 0.85 13.43
N VAL A 83 -1.82 -0.11 12.88
CA VAL A 83 -2.49 -1.15 13.68
C VAL A 83 -1.46 -1.97 14.45
N LEU A 84 -0.36 -2.36 13.80
CA LEU A 84 0.71 -3.13 14.41
C LEU A 84 1.41 -2.36 15.55
N HIS A 85 1.66 -1.07 15.33
CA HIS A 85 2.20 -0.13 16.32
C HIS A 85 1.24 0.04 17.50
N ARG A 86 -0.07 0.14 17.25
CA ARG A 86 -1.10 0.19 18.32
C ARG A 86 -1.16 -1.11 19.13
N ARG A 87 -0.81 -2.24 18.53
CA ARG A 87 -0.75 -3.56 19.19
C ARG A 87 0.58 -3.80 19.93
N ASN A 88 1.50 -2.83 19.97
CA ASN A 88 2.85 -2.97 20.54
C ASN A 88 3.66 -4.15 19.94
N VAL A 89 3.31 -4.62 18.74
CA VAL A 89 4.11 -5.62 18.04
C VAL A 89 5.25 -4.88 17.35
N ILE A 90 6.39 -4.87 18.03
CA ILE A 90 7.62 -4.23 17.55
C ILE A 90 8.60 -5.34 17.20
N VAL A 91 8.82 -5.56 15.91
CA VAL A 91 9.87 -6.45 15.43
C VAL A 91 11.13 -5.61 15.27
N LYS A 92 11.89 -5.53 16.37
CA LYS A 92 13.27 -5.04 16.38
C LYS A 92 14.20 -6.20 16.03
N LEU A 93 15.23 -5.89 15.24
CA LEU A 93 16.43 -6.72 15.18
C LEU A 93 17.30 -6.42 16.41
#